data_AF-A0A6A5EXN5-F1
#
_entry.id   AF-A0A6A5EXN5-F1
#
_cell.length_a   1.000
_cell.length_b   1.000
_cell.length_c   1.000
_cell.angle_alpha   90.00
_cell.angle_beta   90.00
_cell.angle_gamma   90.00
#
_symmetry.space_group_name_H-M   'P 1'
#
loop_
_entity.id
_entity.type
_entity.pdbx_description
1 polymer ?
#
loop_
_entity_poly.entity_id
_entity_poly.type
_entity_poly.pdbx_seq_one_letter_code
_entity_poly.pdbx_strand_id
1 'polypeptide(L)'
;MSISMKAFSVSLTLCTFLTLSNAWSIDPTSPTFQQGGLCEQLKNSVIGEFVPQCDAKGNFLPQQCWVSTGYCWCVNAITGEEIPNTKTPPGVTPVQCALCQDQRKNSTRVPGNSVPKCDANGNFLPQQCSRSTGYCWCVNVTTGVEIPNTRTRPGVKPLQCVKNSCPKDWSHVGKRCFSFIDSPKTWTEAKDYCLFEGANLASVHSKDENNFIQILTRGDNNEFPLTWIGGIDCIKSGFWMWSDGTMFNYENWSKDYNLRDKERTRNCLEMNYGYRKKWAAASCNDTLPFVCAKEI
;
A
#
# COMPACT_ATOMS: atom_id res chain seq x y z
N MET A 1 -36.53 -60.70 31.20
CA MET A 1 -35.69 -59.49 31.33
C MET A 1 -35.40 -58.99 29.92
N SER A 2 -36.20 -58.04 29.45
CA SER A 2 -36.16 -57.57 28.06
C SER A 2 -35.06 -56.54 27.85
N ILE A 3 -34.27 -56.76 26.81
CA ILE A 3 -33.24 -55.86 26.31
C ILE A 3 -33.93 -54.75 25.51
N SER A 4 -33.71 -53.48 25.89
CA SER A 4 -34.23 -52.31 25.18
C SER A 4 -33.13 -51.68 24.34
N MET A 5 -33.25 -51.81 23.01
CA MET A 5 -32.46 -51.08 22.02
C MET A 5 -33.04 -49.66 21.88
N LYS A 6 -32.25 -48.63 22.15
CA LYS A 6 -32.60 -47.24 21.83
C LYS A 6 -32.10 -46.89 20.43
N ALA A 7 -33.04 -46.67 19.51
CA ALA A 7 -32.80 -46.08 18.20
C ALA A 7 -32.67 -44.55 18.34
N PHE A 8 -31.59 -43.96 17.80
CA PHE A 8 -31.47 -42.52 17.63
C PHE A 8 -31.96 -42.13 16.23
N SER A 9 -32.99 -41.28 16.19
CA SER A 9 -33.55 -40.67 14.99
C SER A 9 -32.66 -39.52 14.53
N VAL A 10 -32.18 -39.57 13.28
CA VAL A 10 -31.54 -38.44 12.58
C VAL A 10 -32.66 -37.59 11.97
N SER A 11 -32.80 -36.34 12.43
CA SER A 11 -33.76 -35.39 11.87
C SER A 11 -33.07 -34.52 10.81
N LEU A 12 -33.54 -34.62 9.57
CA LEU A 12 -33.06 -33.88 8.41
C LEU A 12 -33.84 -32.55 8.32
N THR A 13 -33.23 -31.42 8.68
CA THR A 13 -33.88 -30.11 8.59
C THR A 13 -33.56 -29.45 7.25
N LEU A 14 -34.60 -29.29 6.41
CA LEU A 14 -34.55 -28.61 5.12
C LEU A 14 -34.23 -27.12 5.26
N CYS A 15 -33.40 -26.65 4.34
CA CYS A 15 -33.05 -25.25 4.11
C CYS A 15 -34.21 -24.56 3.35
N THR A 16 -34.94 -23.65 3.99
CA THR A 16 -35.89 -22.76 3.29
C THR A 16 -35.25 -21.40 3.06
N PHE A 17 -34.97 -21.10 1.79
CA PHE A 17 -34.55 -19.77 1.32
C PHE A 17 -35.74 -18.80 1.42
N LEU A 18 -35.63 -17.79 2.29
CA LEU A 18 -36.46 -16.59 2.19
C LEU A 18 -35.70 -15.55 1.38
N THR A 19 -36.20 -15.28 0.18
CA THR A 19 -35.78 -14.15 -0.65
C THR A 19 -36.34 -12.86 -0.05
N LEU A 20 -35.51 -12.10 0.66
CA LEU A 20 -35.78 -10.69 0.91
C LEU A 20 -35.17 -9.88 -0.23
N SER A 21 -35.98 -9.60 -1.24
CA SER A 21 -35.75 -8.55 -2.21
C SER A 21 -35.91 -7.20 -1.52
N ASN A 22 -34.83 -6.66 -0.96
CA ASN A 22 -34.72 -5.24 -0.71
C ASN A 22 -33.87 -4.64 -1.83
N ALA A 23 -34.54 -4.15 -2.87
CA ALA A 23 -33.94 -3.22 -3.81
C ALA A 23 -33.67 -1.92 -3.05
N TRP A 24 -32.41 -1.67 -2.70
CA TRP A 24 -32.00 -0.37 -2.18
C TRP A 24 -31.86 0.57 -3.37
N SER A 25 -32.74 1.57 -3.40
CA SER A 25 -32.69 2.69 -4.34
C SER A 25 -31.33 3.37 -4.22
N ILE A 26 -30.56 3.35 -5.30
CA ILE A 26 -29.31 4.11 -5.42
C ILE A 26 -29.72 5.59 -5.50
N ASP A 27 -29.43 6.34 -4.44
CA ASP A 27 -29.58 7.80 -4.43
C ASP A 27 -28.55 8.42 -5.40
N PRO A 28 -28.97 9.10 -6.48
CA PRO A 28 -28.06 9.69 -7.47
C PRO A 28 -27.34 10.95 -6.97
N THR A 29 -27.56 11.40 -5.74
CA THR A 29 -27.03 12.68 -5.23
C THR A 29 -25.92 12.55 -4.18
N SER A 30 -25.43 11.33 -3.92
CA SER A 30 -24.20 11.18 -3.14
C SER A 30 -23.01 11.74 -3.94
N PRO A 31 -22.18 12.65 -3.38
CA PRO A 31 -21.05 13.20 -4.09
C PRO A 31 -20.08 12.07 -4.42
N THR A 32 -19.94 11.76 -5.70
CA THR A 32 -18.86 10.91 -6.21
C THR A 32 -17.55 11.47 -5.69
N PHE A 33 -16.94 10.79 -4.72
CA PHE A 33 -15.58 11.08 -4.30
C PHE A 33 -14.68 10.70 -5.47
N GLN A 34 -14.43 11.64 -6.38
CA GLN A 34 -13.39 11.48 -7.38
C GLN A 34 -12.07 11.42 -6.63
N GLN A 35 -11.54 10.20 -6.45
CA GLN A 35 -10.15 9.97 -6.07
C GLN A 35 -9.25 10.54 -7.18
N GLY A 36 -8.98 11.84 -7.12
CA GLY A 36 -7.82 12.43 -7.78
C GLY A 36 -6.55 11.84 -7.16
N GLY A 37 -5.52 11.63 -8.00
CA GLY A 37 -4.22 11.13 -7.53
C GLY A 37 -3.57 12.03 -6.47
N LEU A 38 -2.48 11.54 -5.84
CA LEU A 38 -1.77 12.21 -4.74
C LEU A 38 -1.51 13.71 -4.99
N CYS A 39 -1.18 14.09 -6.23
CA CYS A 39 -0.93 15.49 -6.57
C CYS A 39 -2.17 16.39 -6.36
N GLU A 40 -3.36 15.93 -6.75
CA GLU A 40 -4.61 16.69 -6.57
C GLU A 40 -5.00 16.80 -5.10
N GLN A 41 -4.71 15.77 -4.30
CA GLN A 41 -4.95 15.79 -2.86
C GLN A 41 -4.09 16.84 -2.15
N LEU A 42 -2.89 17.09 -2.65
CA LEU A 42 -1.96 18.08 -2.12
C LEU A 42 -2.20 19.52 -2.61
N LYS A 43 -3.11 19.75 -3.57
CA LYS A 43 -3.46 21.11 -4.02
C LYS A 43 -4.17 21.95 -2.94
N ASN A 44 -4.77 21.30 -1.94
CA ASN A 44 -5.57 21.97 -0.89
C ASN A 44 -4.73 22.46 0.31
N SER A 45 -3.39 22.48 0.23
CA SER A 45 -2.52 22.98 1.31
C SER A 45 -2.47 24.53 1.37
N VAL A 46 -2.10 25.03 2.55
CA VAL A 46 -2.31 26.38 3.09
C VAL A 46 -1.81 27.54 2.19
N ILE A 47 -2.49 28.68 2.25
CA ILE A 47 -2.13 29.93 1.57
C ILE A 47 -0.68 30.34 1.94
N GLY A 48 0.20 30.41 0.94
CA GLY A 48 1.62 30.80 1.09
C GLY A 48 2.61 29.64 0.91
N GLU A 49 2.12 28.40 0.83
CA GLU A 49 2.92 27.20 0.57
C GLU A 49 2.98 26.87 -0.94
N PHE A 50 3.94 26.02 -1.35
CA PHE A 50 4.04 25.54 -2.71
C PHE A 50 2.83 24.67 -3.09
N VAL A 51 2.12 25.02 -4.16
CA VAL A 51 1.02 24.24 -4.72
C VAL A 51 1.53 23.37 -5.88
N PRO A 52 1.41 22.03 -5.81
CA PRO A 52 1.91 21.16 -6.85
C PRO A 52 1.07 21.27 -8.13
N GLN A 53 1.77 21.22 -9.26
CA GLN A 53 1.21 21.26 -10.60
C GLN A 53 0.95 19.82 -11.06
N CYS A 54 -0.31 19.54 -11.38
CA CYS A 54 -0.77 18.18 -11.67
C CYS A 54 -1.29 18.03 -13.09
N ASP A 55 -1.18 16.82 -13.64
CA ASP A 55 -1.84 16.44 -14.88
C ASP A 55 -3.32 16.08 -14.66
N ALA A 56 -4.08 15.89 -15.75
CA ALA A 56 -5.50 15.55 -15.70
C ALA A 56 -5.82 14.19 -15.03
N LYS A 57 -4.81 13.37 -14.74
CA LYS A 57 -4.95 12.08 -14.03
C LYS A 57 -4.53 12.20 -12.55
N GLY A 58 -4.16 13.40 -12.10
CA GLY A 58 -3.69 13.69 -10.75
C GLY A 58 -2.27 13.19 -10.44
N ASN A 59 -1.43 13.02 -11.47
CA ASN A 59 0.02 12.84 -11.31
C ASN A 59 0.72 14.19 -11.22
N PHE A 60 1.90 14.24 -10.63
CA PHE A 60 2.74 15.44 -10.68
C PHE A 60 3.27 15.64 -12.10
N LEU A 61 3.21 16.88 -12.60
CA LEU A 61 3.93 17.24 -13.82
C LEU A 61 5.44 17.05 -13.59
N PRO A 62 6.21 16.59 -14.59
CA PRO A 62 7.63 16.29 -14.40
C PRO A 62 8.45 17.49 -13.95
N GLN A 63 8.04 18.69 -14.38
CA GLN A 63 8.59 19.95 -13.93
C GLN A 63 7.57 20.63 -13.02
N GLN A 64 8.03 21.04 -11.84
CA GLN A 64 7.30 21.83 -10.88
C GLN A 64 7.92 23.21 -10.81
N CYS A 65 7.10 24.26 -10.79
CA CYS A 65 7.53 25.64 -10.67
C CYS A 65 6.72 26.35 -9.59
N TRP A 66 7.41 26.89 -8.60
CA TRP A 66 6.78 27.67 -7.56
C TRP A 66 6.68 29.13 -7.98
N VAL A 67 5.47 29.58 -8.32
CA VAL A 67 5.23 30.92 -8.86
C VAL A 67 5.67 32.04 -7.90
N SER A 68 5.50 31.85 -6.58
CA SER A 68 5.82 32.87 -5.58
C SER A 68 7.32 33.13 -5.43
N THR A 69 8.15 32.09 -5.59
CA THR A 69 9.60 32.21 -5.43
C THR A 69 10.33 32.24 -6.77
N GLY A 70 9.72 31.76 -7.84
CA GLY A 70 10.30 31.65 -9.18
C GLY A 70 11.20 30.43 -9.39
N TYR A 71 11.32 29.54 -8.39
CA TYR A 71 12.12 28.32 -8.52
C TYR A 71 11.38 27.25 -9.31
N CYS A 72 12.10 26.49 -10.12
CA CYS A 72 11.60 25.29 -10.78
C CYS A 72 12.48 24.08 -10.47
N TRP A 73 11.94 22.87 -10.47
CA TRP A 73 12.69 21.64 -10.27
C TRP A 73 11.97 20.46 -10.94
N CYS A 74 12.68 19.35 -11.13
CA CYS A 74 12.07 18.12 -11.61
C CYS A 74 11.57 17.30 -10.42
N VAL A 75 10.44 16.62 -10.60
CA VAL A 75 9.90 15.71 -9.58
C VAL A 75 9.59 14.33 -10.15
N ASN A 76 9.53 13.36 -9.26
CA ASN A 76 8.92 12.09 -9.56
C ASN A 76 7.41 12.29 -9.86
N ALA A 77 6.96 11.83 -11.03
CA ALA A 77 5.58 12.03 -11.48
C ALA A 77 4.54 11.37 -10.55
N ILE A 78 4.94 10.40 -9.73
CA ILE A 78 4.06 9.65 -8.82
C ILE A 78 4.16 10.16 -7.38
N THR A 79 5.38 10.30 -6.86
CA THR A 79 5.60 10.63 -5.44
C THR A 79 5.68 12.13 -5.18
N GLY A 80 5.94 12.95 -6.19
CA GLY A 80 6.17 14.39 -6.03
C GLY A 80 7.53 14.74 -5.43
N GLU A 81 8.37 13.75 -5.13
CA GLU A 81 9.72 13.95 -4.59
C GLU A 81 10.61 14.67 -5.61
N GLU A 82 11.35 15.68 -5.14
CA GLU A 82 12.33 16.41 -5.95
C GLU A 82 13.45 15.49 -6.43
N ILE A 83 13.78 15.56 -7.72
CA ILE A 83 14.96 14.89 -8.28
C ILE A 83 16.20 15.73 -7.90
N PRO A 84 17.20 15.14 -7.23
CA PRO A 84 18.39 15.87 -6.80
C PRO A 84 19.08 16.62 -7.94
N ASN A 85 19.61 17.81 -7.66
CA ASN A 85 20.35 18.66 -8.60
C ASN A 85 19.54 19.17 -9.81
N THR A 86 18.21 19.19 -9.73
CA THR A 86 17.35 19.71 -10.82
C THR A 86 16.75 21.08 -10.53
N LYS A 87 16.93 21.59 -9.29
CA LYS A 87 16.36 22.86 -8.86
C LYS A 87 17.09 24.06 -9.47
N THR A 88 16.35 24.85 -10.23
CA THR A 88 16.83 26.07 -10.90
C THR A 88 16.28 27.32 -10.20
N PRO A 89 17.12 28.34 -9.98
CA PRO A 89 16.69 29.61 -9.40
C PRO A 89 15.89 30.46 -10.40
N PRO A 90 15.23 31.53 -9.92
CA PRO A 90 14.45 32.43 -10.76
C PRO A 90 15.30 33.09 -11.85
N GLY A 91 14.75 33.22 -13.06
CA GLY A 91 15.41 33.85 -14.20
C GLY A 91 16.40 32.96 -14.97
N VAL A 92 16.62 31.71 -14.52
CA VAL A 92 17.39 30.70 -15.24
C VAL A 92 16.44 29.77 -15.99
N THR A 93 16.81 29.34 -17.19
CA THR A 93 16.03 28.35 -17.94
C THR A 93 15.97 27.03 -17.16
N PRO A 94 14.78 26.52 -16.82
CA PRO A 94 14.63 25.29 -16.05
C PRO A 94 15.30 24.08 -16.70
N VAL A 95 15.72 23.12 -15.87
CA VAL A 95 16.23 21.83 -16.35
C VAL A 95 15.11 21.08 -17.09
N GLN A 96 15.44 20.46 -18.22
CA GLN A 96 14.48 19.68 -19.00
C GLN A 96 14.12 18.37 -18.27
N CYS A 97 12.92 18.30 -17.72
CA CYS A 97 12.47 17.15 -16.92
C CYS A 97 11.86 15.99 -17.75
N ALA A 98 11.64 16.19 -19.06
CA ALA A 98 11.02 15.23 -19.98
C ALA A 98 12.02 14.17 -20.49
N LEU A 99 12.68 13.45 -19.57
CA LEU A 99 13.79 12.54 -19.86
C LEU A 99 13.48 11.49 -20.93
N CYS A 100 12.24 11.01 -21.00
CA CYS A 100 11.86 10.03 -22.03
C CYS A 100 11.90 10.63 -23.44
N GLN A 101 11.44 11.87 -23.62
CA GLN A 101 11.44 12.51 -24.94
C GLN A 101 12.85 12.75 -25.44
N ASP A 102 13.77 13.13 -24.55
CA ASP A 102 15.17 13.34 -24.90
C ASP A 102 15.86 12.02 -25.25
N GLN A 103 15.65 10.97 -24.46
CA GLN A 103 16.13 9.63 -24.81
C GLN A 103 15.54 9.13 -26.12
N ARG A 104 14.25 9.40 -26.39
CA ARG A 104 13.59 9.04 -27.65
C ARG A 104 14.16 9.77 -28.85
N LYS A 105 14.49 11.07 -28.73
CA LYS A 105 15.14 11.86 -29.78
C LYS A 105 16.56 11.37 -30.07
N ASN A 106 17.29 10.98 -29.03
CA ASN A 106 18.67 10.48 -29.14
C ASN A 106 18.74 8.98 -29.51
N SER A 107 17.60 8.27 -29.57
CA SER A 107 17.56 6.84 -29.92
C SER A 107 17.64 6.64 -31.44
N THR A 108 18.65 5.93 -31.91
CA THR A 108 18.75 5.47 -33.31
C THR A 108 17.95 4.18 -33.52
N ARG A 109 17.26 4.07 -34.67
CA ARG A 109 16.55 2.83 -35.08
C ARG A 109 17.54 1.81 -35.65
N VAL A 110 18.41 1.29 -34.79
CA VAL A 110 19.27 0.14 -35.10
C VAL A 110 18.70 -1.14 -34.48
N PRO A 111 18.88 -2.31 -35.12
CA PRO A 111 18.49 -3.60 -34.54
C PRO A 111 19.09 -3.77 -33.13
N GLY A 112 18.26 -4.17 -32.16
CA GLY A 112 18.64 -4.32 -30.75
C GLY A 112 18.43 -3.07 -29.88
N ASN A 113 18.38 -1.86 -30.45
CA ASN A 113 18.11 -0.65 -29.69
C ASN A 113 16.60 -0.41 -29.53
N SER A 114 16.14 -0.19 -28.29
CA SER A 114 14.72 -0.05 -27.97
C SER A 114 14.36 1.41 -27.78
N VAL A 115 13.65 1.99 -28.75
CA VAL A 115 13.15 3.37 -28.66
C VAL A 115 12.11 3.46 -27.55
N PRO A 116 12.31 4.29 -26.51
CA PRO A 116 11.39 4.37 -25.39
C PRO A 116 10.05 4.97 -25.82
N LYS A 117 8.97 4.45 -25.26
CA LYS A 117 7.63 5.00 -25.38
C LYS A 117 7.40 6.01 -24.26
N CYS A 118 6.92 7.19 -24.62
CA CYS A 118 6.68 8.28 -23.70
C CYS A 118 5.20 8.64 -23.66
N ASP A 119 4.75 9.20 -22.54
CA ASP A 119 3.47 9.88 -22.45
C ASP A 119 3.52 11.32 -23.00
N ALA A 120 2.38 12.01 -22.96
CA ALA A 120 2.26 13.39 -23.43
C ALA A 120 3.08 14.39 -22.60
N ASN A 121 3.34 14.07 -21.33
CA ASN A 121 4.11 14.91 -20.41
C ASN A 121 5.62 14.68 -20.53
N GLY A 122 6.03 13.65 -21.30
CA GLY A 122 7.42 13.30 -21.55
C GLY A 122 8.04 12.36 -20.51
N ASN A 123 7.20 11.71 -19.69
CA ASN A 123 7.60 10.58 -18.86
C ASN A 123 7.66 9.30 -19.67
N PHE A 124 8.33 8.28 -19.15
CA PHE A 124 8.29 6.94 -19.72
C PHE A 124 6.92 6.31 -19.47
N LEU A 125 6.35 5.68 -20.50
CA LEU A 125 5.24 4.77 -20.28
C LEU A 125 5.71 3.65 -19.34
N PRO A 126 4.90 3.23 -18.36
CA PRO A 126 5.36 2.24 -17.39
C PRO A 126 5.77 0.90 -18.01
N GLN A 127 5.12 0.51 -19.12
CA GLN A 127 5.51 -0.66 -19.91
C GLN A 127 6.30 -0.23 -21.14
N GLN A 128 7.52 -0.73 -21.25
CA GLN A 128 8.36 -0.60 -22.43
C GLN A 128 8.38 -1.94 -23.17
N CYS A 129 8.45 -1.87 -24.50
CA CYS A 129 8.57 -3.06 -25.33
C CYS A 129 9.54 -2.81 -26.46
N SER A 130 10.46 -3.76 -26.66
CA SER A 130 11.35 -3.77 -27.81
C SER A 130 10.61 -4.32 -29.02
N ARG A 131 10.48 -3.50 -30.07
CA ARG A 131 9.87 -3.95 -31.33
C ARG A 131 10.74 -4.97 -32.08
N SER A 132 12.05 -4.93 -31.91
CA SER A 132 12.99 -5.80 -32.63
C SER A 132 13.07 -7.19 -32.02
N THR A 133 13.05 -7.29 -30.69
CA THR A 133 13.17 -8.57 -30.00
C THR A 133 11.83 -9.12 -29.51
N GLY A 134 10.78 -8.29 -29.41
CA GLY A 134 9.46 -8.68 -28.92
C GLY A 134 9.35 -8.78 -27.39
N TYR A 135 10.40 -8.45 -26.64
CA TYR A 135 10.39 -8.43 -25.18
C TYR A 135 9.68 -7.19 -24.66
N CYS A 136 9.00 -7.32 -23.52
CA CYS A 136 8.41 -6.19 -22.78
C CYS A 136 8.86 -6.21 -21.32
N TRP A 137 9.07 -5.05 -20.71
CA TRP A 137 9.48 -4.89 -19.32
C TRP A 137 8.83 -3.65 -18.71
N CYS A 138 8.82 -3.57 -17.39
CA CYS A 138 8.37 -2.37 -16.70
C CYS A 138 9.55 -1.45 -16.42
N VAL A 139 9.31 -0.15 -16.44
CA VAL A 139 10.32 0.88 -16.13
C VAL A 139 9.80 1.86 -15.09
N ASN A 140 10.72 2.49 -14.38
CA ASN A 140 10.43 3.68 -13.61
C ASN A 140 9.96 4.80 -14.56
N VAL A 141 8.77 5.35 -14.31
CA VAL A 141 8.14 6.36 -15.19
C VAL A 141 8.95 7.64 -15.32
N THR A 142 9.81 7.96 -14.37
CA THR A 142 10.64 9.17 -14.35
C THR A 142 12.03 8.91 -14.92
N THR A 143 12.71 7.84 -14.51
CA THR A 143 14.10 7.59 -14.92
C THR A 143 14.25 6.69 -16.15
N GLY A 144 13.21 5.92 -16.49
CA GLY A 144 13.26 4.94 -17.58
C GLY A 144 14.04 3.67 -17.26
N VAL A 145 14.55 3.54 -16.02
CA VAL A 145 15.29 2.36 -15.56
C VAL A 145 14.34 1.18 -15.46
N GLU A 146 14.76 0.04 -16.01
CA GLU A 146 14.03 -1.22 -15.94
C GLU A 146 13.89 -1.71 -14.50
N ILE A 147 12.67 -2.14 -14.15
CA ILE A 147 12.38 -2.77 -12.86
C ILE A 147 12.82 -4.25 -12.95
N PRO A 148 13.66 -4.74 -12.02
CA PRO A 148 14.15 -6.13 -12.04
C PRO A 148 13.02 -7.15 -12.13
N ASN A 149 13.27 -8.27 -12.81
CA ASN A 149 12.32 -9.40 -12.96
C ASN A 149 10.99 -9.09 -13.65
N THR A 150 10.83 -7.93 -14.29
CA THR A 150 9.60 -7.58 -15.02
C THR A 150 9.65 -7.91 -16.52
N ARG A 151 10.81 -8.36 -17.01
CA ARG A 151 11.03 -8.65 -18.43
C ARG A 151 10.35 -9.95 -18.86
N THR A 152 9.45 -9.82 -19.81
CA THR A 152 8.65 -10.89 -20.42
C THR A 152 9.16 -11.23 -21.81
N ARG A 153 9.12 -12.53 -22.16
CA ARG A 153 9.54 -13.05 -23.46
C ARG A 153 8.47 -12.77 -24.54
N PRO A 154 8.86 -12.76 -25.82
CA PRO A 154 7.92 -12.63 -26.93
C PRO A 154 6.84 -13.72 -26.87
N GLY A 155 5.59 -13.34 -27.16
CA GLY A 155 4.44 -14.26 -27.16
C GLY A 155 3.82 -14.52 -25.78
N VAL A 156 4.43 -14.04 -24.69
CA VAL A 156 3.82 -14.05 -23.35
C VAL A 156 3.09 -12.73 -23.12
N LYS A 157 1.91 -12.79 -22.48
CA LYS A 157 1.19 -11.57 -22.08
C LYS A 157 2.09 -10.73 -21.17
N PRO A 158 2.41 -9.47 -21.54
CA PRO A 158 3.27 -8.62 -20.72
C PRO A 158 2.69 -8.38 -19.33
N LEU A 159 3.59 -8.23 -18.35
CA LEU A 159 3.23 -7.80 -17.01
C LEU A 159 2.46 -6.48 -17.09
N GLN A 160 1.41 -6.34 -16.28
CA GLN A 160 0.66 -5.09 -16.20
C GLN A 160 1.50 -4.04 -15.46
N CYS A 161 2.23 -3.22 -16.20
CA CYS A 161 3.07 -2.17 -15.61
C CYS A 161 2.25 -0.96 -15.11
N VAL A 162 0.98 -1.11 -14.76
CA VAL A 162 0.23 0.03 -14.23
C VAL A 162 0.75 0.27 -12.81
N LYS A 163 1.41 1.43 -12.63
CA LYS A 163 1.81 2.12 -11.40
C LYS A 163 1.82 1.28 -10.14
N ASN A 164 2.92 1.32 -9.40
CA ASN A 164 2.99 1.53 -7.94
C ASN A 164 1.66 1.49 -7.16
N SER A 165 0.94 0.38 -7.21
CA SER A 165 -0.41 0.25 -6.69
C SER A 165 -0.48 -1.12 -6.10
N CYS A 166 -1.08 -1.15 -4.94
CA CYS A 166 -1.21 -2.39 -4.23
C CYS A 166 -2.08 -3.36 -5.03
N PRO A 167 -1.94 -4.66 -4.77
CA PRO A 167 -2.83 -5.63 -5.38
C PRO A 167 -4.29 -5.23 -5.16
N LYS A 168 -5.17 -5.77 -5.98
CA LYS A 168 -6.61 -5.59 -5.80
C LYS A 168 -6.98 -5.92 -4.35
N ASP A 169 -7.80 -5.06 -3.73
CA ASP A 169 -8.26 -5.18 -2.33
C ASP A 169 -7.18 -4.88 -1.26
N TRP A 170 -6.10 -4.18 -1.65
CA TRP A 170 -5.10 -3.62 -0.74
C TRP A 170 -5.10 -2.09 -0.80
N SER A 171 -4.93 -1.46 0.35
CA SER A 171 -4.84 0.00 0.51
C SER A 171 -3.38 0.41 0.68
N HIS A 172 -3.02 1.65 0.37
CA HIS A 172 -1.61 2.09 0.40
C HIS A 172 -1.40 3.40 1.14
N VAL A 173 -0.21 3.50 1.76
CA VAL A 173 0.37 4.76 2.23
C VAL A 173 1.86 4.75 1.85
N GLY A 174 2.32 5.80 1.17
CA GLY A 174 3.68 5.83 0.61
C GLY A 174 3.95 4.67 -0.36
N LYS A 175 5.04 3.94 -0.14
CA LYS A 175 5.46 2.77 -0.97
C LYS A 175 5.03 1.42 -0.38
N ARG A 176 4.09 1.43 0.56
CA ARG A 176 3.66 0.25 1.31
C ARG A 176 2.18 -0.03 1.11
N CYS A 177 1.89 -1.31 0.96
CA CYS A 177 0.57 -1.87 0.80
C CYS A 177 0.12 -2.54 2.07
N PHE A 178 -1.13 -2.35 2.45
CA PHE A 178 -1.76 -2.90 3.64
C PHE A 178 -3.11 -3.52 3.29
N SER A 179 -3.41 -4.67 3.88
CA SER A 179 -4.71 -5.31 3.77
C SER A 179 -5.16 -5.81 5.14
N PHE A 180 -6.37 -5.45 5.53
CA PHE A 180 -7.00 -5.90 6.76
C PHE A 180 -7.79 -7.18 6.51
N ILE A 181 -7.51 -8.19 7.31
CA ILE A 181 -8.13 -9.50 7.23
C ILE A 181 -9.01 -9.69 8.46
N ASP A 182 -10.32 -9.58 8.26
CA ASP A 182 -11.34 -9.69 9.31
C ASP A 182 -11.67 -11.16 9.67
N SER A 183 -10.72 -12.07 9.45
CA SER A 183 -10.84 -13.48 9.83
C SER A 183 -9.90 -13.75 10.99
N PRO A 184 -10.39 -13.86 12.24
CA PRO A 184 -9.52 -14.01 13.40
C PRO A 184 -8.63 -15.25 13.34
N LYS A 185 -7.36 -15.08 13.69
CA LYS A 185 -6.33 -16.14 13.69
C LYS A 185 -5.36 -15.95 14.87
N THR A 186 -4.69 -17.02 15.27
CA THR A 186 -3.51 -16.87 16.15
C THR A 186 -2.43 -16.06 15.43
N TRP A 187 -1.51 -15.44 16.18
CA TRP A 187 -0.49 -14.59 15.56
C TRP A 187 0.35 -15.35 14.52
N THR A 188 0.70 -16.61 14.82
CA THR A 188 1.45 -17.48 13.90
C THR A 188 0.66 -17.79 12.63
N GLU A 189 -0.62 -18.16 12.75
CA GLU A 189 -1.48 -18.42 11.59
C GLU A 189 -1.73 -17.16 10.75
N ALA A 190 -1.85 -16.00 11.40
CA ALA A 190 -1.97 -14.70 10.72
C ALA A 190 -0.69 -14.37 9.93
N LYS A 191 0.48 -14.63 10.51
CA LYS A 191 1.77 -14.50 9.82
C LYS A 191 1.85 -15.42 8.62
N ASP A 192 1.51 -16.70 8.79
CA ASP A 192 1.53 -17.68 7.70
C ASP A 192 0.59 -17.30 6.56
N TYR A 193 -0.60 -16.76 6.89
CA TYR A 193 -1.52 -16.20 5.90
C TYR A 193 -0.89 -15.04 5.13
N CYS A 194 -0.30 -14.07 5.81
CA CYS A 194 0.33 -12.93 5.13
C CYS A 194 1.51 -13.38 4.25
N LEU A 195 2.31 -14.36 4.71
CA LEU A 195 3.39 -14.94 3.92
C LEU A 195 2.87 -15.63 2.66
N PHE A 196 1.75 -16.36 2.77
CA PHE A 196 1.08 -16.99 1.62
C PHE A 196 0.62 -15.95 0.58
N GLU A 197 0.17 -14.77 1.01
CA GLU A 197 -0.20 -13.63 0.17
C GLU A 197 1.00 -12.82 -0.39
N GLY A 198 2.23 -13.35 -0.22
CA GLY A 198 3.47 -12.69 -0.64
C GLY A 198 3.75 -11.40 0.14
N ALA A 199 3.36 -11.37 1.42
CA ALA A 199 3.46 -10.25 2.33
C ALA A 199 4.01 -10.70 3.69
N ASN A 200 3.92 -9.86 4.72
CA ASN A 200 4.16 -10.24 6.11
C ASN A 200 3.10 -9.56 7.00
N LEU A 201 3.03 -9.89 8.29
CA LEU A 201 2.28 -9.06 9.22
C LEU A 201 2.85 -7.63 9.22
N ALA A 202 1.98 -6.64 9.34
CA ALA A 202 2.35 -5.25 9.17
C ALA A 202 3.35 -4.78 10.23
N SER A 203 4.51 -4.31 9.78
CA SER A 203 5.38 -3.43 10.56
C SER A 203 4.95 -1.98 10.43
N VAL A 204 5.32 -1.13 11.39
CA VAL A 204 4.95 0.28 11.41
C VAL A 204 6.19 1.15 11.63
N HIS A 205 6.42 2.11 10.74
CA HIS A 205 7.64 2.95 10.73
C HIS A 205 7.37 4.44 10.88
N SER A 206 6.11 4.85 10.96
CA SER A 206 5.73 6.24 11.16
C SER A 206 4.38 6.39 11.84
N LYS A 207 4.12 7.59 12.36
CA LYS A 207 2.80 7.96 12.89
C LYS A 207 1.71 7.87 11.81
N ASP A 208 2.05 8.21 10.57
CA ASP A 208 1.10 8.20 9.46
C ASP A 208 0.72 6.78 9.07
N GLU A 209 1.68 5.85 9.04
CA GLU A 209 1.40 4.42 8.86
C GLU A 209 0.53 3.87 9.99
N ASN A 210 0.84 4.20 11.26
CA ASN A 210 0.03 3.76 12.38
C ASN A 210 -1.43 4.20 12.25
N ASN A 211 -1.65 5.50 11.98
CA ASN A 211 -2.99 6.07 11.88
C ASN A 211 -3.75 5.47 10.68
N PHE A 212 -3.05 5.27 9.56
CA PHE A 212 -3.63 4.65 8.37
C PHE A 212 -4.11 3.24 8.66
N ILE A 213 -3.27 2.41 9.31
CA ILE A 213 -3.64 1.04 9.67
C ILE A 213 -4.82 1.04 10.66
N GLN A 214 -4.85 1.93 11.65
CA GLN A 214 -6.01 2.06 12.55
C GLN A 214 -7.31 2.33 11.77
N ILE A 215 -7.29 3.30 10.85
CA ILE A 215 -8.46 3.63 10.03
C ILE A 215 -8.87 2.44 9.16
N LEU A 216 -7.91 1.71 8.60
CA LEU A 216 -8.14 0.51 7.79
C LEU A 216 -8.86 -0.60 8.57
N THR A 217 -8.61 -0.71 9.88
CA THR A 217 -9.22 -1.72 10.76
C THR A 217 -10.61 -1.34 11.30
N ARG A 218 -11.12 -0.14 11.00
CA ARG A 218 -12.39 0.35 11.57
C ARG A 218 -13.57 -0.43 10.98
N GLY A 219 -14.32 -1.12 11.84
CA GLY A 219 -15.53 -1.84 11.45
C GLY A 219 -16.71 -0.91 11.13
N ASP A 220 -17.75 -1.46 10.50
CA ASP A 220 -18.97 -0.72 10.11
C ASP A 220 -19.69 -0.06 11.30
N ASN A 221 -19.54 -0.62 12.49
CA ASN A 221 -20.08 -0.10 13.74
C ASN A 221 -19.21 1.01 14.38
N ASN A 222 -18.22 1.54 13.66
CA ASN A 222 -17.24 2.51 14.15
C ASN A 222 -16.27 1.98 15.21
N GLU A 223 -16.30 0.69 15.54
CA GLU A 223 -15.38 0.10 16.51
C GLU A 223 -14.04 -0.27 15.87
N PHE A 224 -13.00 -0.27 16.70
CA PHE A 224 -11.66 -0.66 16.32
C PHE A 224 -11.34 -1.98 17.03
N PRO A 225 -11.41 -3.13 16.34
CA PRO A 225 -11.11 -4.42 16.93
C PRO A 225 -9.63 -4.47 17.33
N LEU A 226 -9.33 -5.20 18.41
CA LEU A 226 -7.95 -5.60 18.69
C LEU A 226 -7.41 -6.35 17.46
N THR A 227 -6.25 -5.94 16.98
CA THR A 227 -5.76 -6.37 15.67
C THR A 227 -4.27 -6.71 15.75
N TRP A 228 -3.89 -7.86 15.19
CA TRP A 228 -2.48 -8.24 15.11
C TRP A 228 -1.70 -7.37 14.13
N ILE A 229 -0.50 -6.98 14.57
CA ILE A 229 0.58 -6.43 13.74
C ILE A 229 1.86 -7.25 13.97
N GLY A 230 2.89 -7.04 13.15
CA GLY A 230 4.03 -7.93 13.03
C GLY A 230 5.04 -7.91 14.18
N GLY A 231 4.72 -7.26 15.30
CA GLY A 231 5.66 -7.14 16.41
C GLY A 231 5.74 -8.44 17.21
N ILE A 232 6.96 -8.86 17.53
CA ILE A 232 7.23 -10.03 18.37
C ILE A 232 8.36 -9.73 19.37
N ASP A 233 8.22 -10.22 20.61
CA ASP A 233 9.28 -10.24 21.63
C ASP A 233 9.89 -11.65 21.68
N CYS A 234 10.98 -11.86 20.94
CA CYS A 234 11.71 -13.13 20.95
C CYS A 234 13.18 -12.93 21.34
N ILE A 235 13.75 -13.91 22.06
CA ILE A 235 15.15 -14.03 22.49
C ILE A 235 15.50 -13.37 23.84
N LYS A 236 15.09 -12.14 24.14
CA LYS A 236 15.27 -11.50 25.45
C LYS A 236 14.05 -10.66 25.80
N SER A 237 13.30 -11.09 26.82
CA SER A 237 12.10 -10.37 27.28
C SER A 237 12.35 -8.87 27.44
N GLY A 238 11.62 -8.09 26.64
CA GLY A 238 11.71 -6.63 26.55
C GLY A 238 12.36 -6.09 25.27
N PHE A 239 12.70 -6.93 24.28
CA PHE A 239 13.26 -6.50 22.99
C PHE A 239 12.32 -6.86 21.85
N TRP A 240 11.58 -5.86 21.37
CA TRP A 240 10.62 -6.01 20.27
C TRP A 240 11.30 -5.90 18.91
N MET A 241 10.85 -6.74 17.97
CA MET A 241 11.26 -6.71 16.58
C MET A 241 10.07 -6.93 15.66
N TRP A 242 10.19 -6.47 14.41
CA TRP A 242 9.19 -6.76 13.38
C TRP A 242 9.47 -8.11 12.70
N SER A 243 8.41 -8.87 12.45
CA SER A 243 8.46 -10.20 11.84
C SER A 243 8.88 -10.21 10.37
N ASP A 244 8.91 -9.04 9.73
CA ASP A 244 9.41 -8.81 8.38
C ASP A 244 10.91 -8.45 8.33
N GLY A 245 11.56 -8.34 9.49
CA GLY A 245 12.98 -8.03 9.61
C GLY A 245 13.33 -6.54 9.48
N THR A 246 12.33 -5.66 9.35
CA THR A 246 12.54 -4.21 9.32
C THR A 246 12.91 -3.66 10.70
N MET A 247 13.51 -2.47 10.74
CA MET A 247 13.95 -1.86 12.00
C MET A 247 12.74 -1.46 12.88
N PHE A 248 12.82 -1.75 14.17
CA PHE A 248 11.85 -1.31 15.17
C PHE A 248 12.15 0.15 15.58
N ASN A 249 11.77 1.11 14.73
CA ASN A 249 12.16 2.53 14.82
C ASN A 249 10.99 3.49 15.14
N TYR A 250 9.78 2.98 15.28
CA TYR A 250 8.59 3.73 15.65
C TYR A 250 7.80 2.94 16.69
N GLU A 251 7.26 3.66 17.68
CA GLU A 251 6.57 3.06 18.82
C GLU A 251 5.27 3.81 19.15
N ASN A 252 4.23 3.03 19.48
CA ASN A 252 2.93 3.58 19.85
C ASN A 252 2.29 2.84 21.05
N TRP A 253 3.12 2.43 22.01
CA TRP A 253 2.71 1.70 23.22
C TRP A 253 1.65 2.41 24.05
N SER A 254 0.76 1.62 24.68
CA SER A 254 -0.17 2.10 25.69
C SER A 254 0.57 2.47 26.97
N LYS A 255 0.19 3.59 27.61
CA LYS A 255 0.72 3.95 28.94
C LYS A 255 0.15 3.08 30.06
N ASP A 256 -1.03 2.52 29.82
CA ASP A 256 -1.70 1.59 30.73
C ASP A 256 -1.08 0.19 30.63
N TYR A 257 -0.17 -0.02 29.66
CA TYR A 257 0.60 -1.24 29.51
C TYR A 257 1.96 -1.10 30.22
N ASN A 258 2.12 -1.84 31.32
CA ASN A 258 3.42 -1.96 31.97
C ASN A 258 4.34 -2.85 31.11
N LEU A 259 5.24 -2.25 30.32
CA LEU A 259 6.36 -2.97 29.67
C LEU A 259 7.24 -3.78 30.65
N ARG A 260 7.06 -3.56 31.97
CA ARG A 260 7.77 -4.23 33.07
C ARG A 260 7.02 -5.43 33.64
N ASP A 261 5.70 -5.57 33.39
CA ASP A 261 4.93 -6.77 33.74
C ASP A 261 5.22 -7.85 32.70
N LYS A 262 6.37 -8.50 32.90
CA LYS A 262 6.88 -9.59 32.08
C LYS A 262 6.14 -10.90 32.40
N GLU A 263 4.82 -10.93 32.24
CA GLU A 263 4.18 -12.22 32.03
C GLU A 263 4.76 -12.79 30.71
N ARG A 264 5.62 -13.80 30.83
CA ARG A 264 6.40 -14.42 29.73
C ARG A 264 5.54 -15.02 28.60
N THR A 265 4.23 -14.86 28.67
CA THR A 265 3.20 -15.41 27.80
C THR A 265 2.72 -14.42 26.75
N ARG A 266 2.95 -13.11 26.92
CA ARG A 266 2.49 -12.07 26.00
C ARG A 266 3.63 -11.53 25.14
N ASN A 267 3.93 -12.25 24.06
CA ASN A 267 5.08 -11.96 23.19
C ASN A 267 4.67 -11.48 21.79
N CYS A 268 3.39 -11.25 21.54
CA CYS A 268 2.85 -10.84 20.23
C CYS A 268 2.19 -9.46 20.32
N LEU A 269 2.40 -8.63 19.31
CA LEU A 269 1.98 -7.22 19.32
C LEU A 269 0.58 -7.06 18.71
N GLU A 270 -0.32 -6.50 19.49
CA GLU A 270 -1.63 -6.03 19.02
C GLU A 270 -1.70 -4.50 19.01
N MET A 271 -2.55 -3.97 18.15
CA MET A 271 -2.94 -2.56 18.13
C MET A 271 -4.42 -2.39 18.51
N ASN A 272 -4.86 -1.13 18.62
CA ASN A 272 -6.21 -0.73 19.02
C ASN A 272 -6.55 -1.02 20.50
N TYR A 273 -5.54 -1.24 21.34
CA TYR A 273 -5.72 -1.49 22.77
C TYR A 273 -6.17 -0.24 23.54
N GLY A 274 -7.13 -0.44 24.44
CA GLY A 274 -7.67 0.57 25.34
C GLY A 274 -8.43 1.70 24.64
N TYR A 275 -8.74 2.76 25.41
CA TYR A 275 -9.47 3.93 24.90
C TYR A 275 -8.65 4.71 23.86
N ARG A 276 -7.33 4.76 24.02
CA ARG A 276 -6.42 5.52 23.15
C ARG A 276 -5.94 4.76 21.91
N LYS A 277 -6.43 3.54 21.69
CA LYS A 277 -6.10 2.67 20.54
C LYS A 277 -4.61 2.47 20.33
N LYS A 278 -3.87 2.26 21.43
CA LYS A 278 -2.41 2.12 21.43
C LYS A 278 -2.00 0.65 21.23
N TRP A 279 -0.70 0.39 21.22
CA TRP A 279 -0.17 -0.97 21.16
C TRP A 279 -0.08 -1.60 22.55
N ALA A 280 -0.26 -2.92 22.61
CA ALA A 280 -0.05 -3.72 23.80
C ALA A 280 0.49 -5.11 23.40
N ALA A 281 1.13 -5.79 24.35
CA ALA A 281 1.46 -7.19 24.14
C ALA A 281 0.26 -8.07 24.51
N ALA A 282 0.00 -9.09 23.70
CA ALA A 282 -1.04 -10.07 23.91
C ALA A 282 -0.50 -11.50 23.78
N SER A 283 -1.31 -12.45 24.21
CA SER A 283 -0.96 -13.87 24.12
C SER A 283 -0.99 -14.27 22.65
N CYS A 284 0.10 -14.87 22.16
CA CYS A 284 0.20 -15.28 20.76
C CYS A 284 -0.86 -16.33 20.34
N ASN A 285 -1.48 -16.97 21.34
CA ASN A 285 -2.56 -17.95 21.15
C ASN A 285 -3.95 -17.29 21.06
N ASP A 286 -4.06 -15.98 21.30
CA ASP A 286 -5.33 -15.26 21.13
C ASP A 286 -5.66 -15.19 19.63
N THR A 287 -6.95 -15.24 19.29
CA THR A 287 -7.40 -15.17 17.89
C THR A 287 -7.94 -13.77 17.59
N LEU A 288 -7.22 -13.00 16.79
CA LEU A 288 -7.57 -11.63 16.40
C LEU A 288 -7.56 -11.47 14.88
N PRO A 289 -8.35 -10.54 14.32
CA PRO A 289 -8.12 -10.09 12.95
C PRO A 289 -6.74 -9.43 12.83
N PHE A 290 -6.24 -9.26 11.61
CA PHE A 290 -4.84 -8.91 11.40
C PHE A 290 -4.60 -8.10 10.13
N VAL A 291 -3.46 -7.42 10.07
CA VAL A 291 -3.09 -6.61 8.91
C VAL A 291 -1.84 -7.17 8.27
N CYS A 292 -1.93 -7.48 6.98
CA CYS A 292 -0.77 -7.83 6.16
C CYS A 292 -0.17 -6.56 5.54
N ALA A 293 1.15 -6.53 5.36
CA ALA A 293 1.86 -5.48 4.65
C ALA A 293 2.92 -6.00 3.68
N LYS A 294 3.12 -5.28 2.58
CA LYS A 294 4.23 -5.50 1.64
C LYS A 294 4.66 -4.20 0.96
N GLU A 295 5.88 -4.19 0.45
CA GLU A 295 6.35 -3.09 -0.40
C GLU A 295 5.78 -3.22 -1.82
N ILE A 296 5.69 -2.07 -2.48
CA ILE A 296 5.30 -1.92 -3.88
C ILE A 296 6.46 -2.31 -4.82
#